data_AF-A0A1Y2K0J3-F1
#
_entry.id   AF-A0A1Y2K0J3-F1
#
_cell.length_a   1.000
_cell.length_b   1.000
_cell.length_c   1.000
_cell.angle_alpha   90.00
_cell.angle_beta   90.00
_cell.angle_gamma   90.00
#
_symmetry.space_group_name_H-M   'P 1'
#
loop_
_entity.id
_entity.type
_entity.pdbx_description
1 polymer ?
#
loop_
_entity_poly.entity_id
_entity_poly.type
_entity_poly.pdbx_seq_one_letter_code
_entity_poly.pdbx_strand_id
1 'polypeptide(L)'
;MLGVRLNWDKRYITLAPIATVLGLAFKLYDPDHLLSGQSKRGITLALIPTDLPGVSIGSRHDPLGVPFLNGPTRGHDVFIPLTAIIGGEAGIGQGWRMLMACLSEGRGISLPALSTGAAKYAARISGAYGRVRQQFGLPIGRFEGVGERLGRLALEAYRMESARRVTLQALDSGLRPAVISGIVKQQLTEGMRRSVNDAMDVWGGTAICQGPSNLLANAYRAIPIGITVEGANILTRSLMIFGQGAVRAHPWLLQEIQAATGDGPYAERLIAFDRALFGHIVHVKLNALRSLFHGLTGGWLASAPRGTDGALRRLYQRLAHASSNFAIASDLALARLAGGLKRREALSGRLADVLSHLYLASALLKRFEDDGRPDADLLLLQTSVDDSLHQVERALIGVIENFPDRIVGGLMGLLIFPWGSRNRAVDDARLLALAERLDGHMDDMQRLLGGLYIPWDEREPLAQLENARMLARRAAEPEKRFMRWLKTAQPPVQEHAIQAPEGHLQEAVDAGVITPLEAQRLQQLAQARLTVTAVDEFPSVCWINSSKERAA
;
A
#
# COMPACT_ATOMS: atom_id res chain seq x y z
N MET A 1 -35.01 28.38 22.67
CA MET A 1 -34.64 27.21 21.84
C MET A 1 -33.65 26.38 22.62
N LEU A 2 -33.88 25.06 22.76
CA LEU A 2 -32.94 24.16 23.43
C LEU A 2 -31.79 23.82 22.47
N GLY A 3 -30.55 23.82 22.97
CA GLY A 3 -29.36 23.60 22.16
C GLY A 3 -28.12 23.33 23.00
N VAL A 4 -26.99 23.16 22.33
CA VAL A 4 -25.70 22.81 22.93
C VAL A 4 -24.77 24.00 22.82
N ARG A 5 -24.11 24.35 23.92
CA ARG A 5 -23.00 25.31 23.94
C ARG A 5 -21.68 24.53 23.91
N LEU A 6 -20.84 24.82 22.92
CA LEU A 6 -19.64 24.06 22.61
C LEU A 6 -18.38 24.92 22.70
N ASN A 7 -17.33 24.30 23.24
CA ASN A 7 -15.97 24.80 23.24
C ASN A 7 -15.06 23.71 22.64
N TRP A 8 -14.19 24.07 21.69
CA TRP A 8 -13.22 23.13 21.13
C TRP A 8 -11.95 23.81 20.62
N ASP A 9 -10.87 23.03 20.63
CA ASP A 9 -9.64 23.30 19.89
C ASP A 9 -9.24 22.00 19.19
N LYS A 10 -9.31 22.00 17.85
CA LYS A 10 -8.99 20.84 17.01
C LYS A 10 -7.87 21.22 16.04
N ARG A 11 -7.01 20.24 15.78
CA ARG A 11 -5.82 20.37 14.95
C ARG A 11 -5.84 19.30 13.87
N TYR A 12 -5.07 19.54 12.81
CA TYR A 12 -4.89 18.58 11.72
C TYR A 12 -6.17 18.26 10.95
N ILE A 13 -7.07 19.23 10.79
CA ILE A 13 -8.33 19.03 10.10
C ILE A 13 -8.16 19.36 8.61
N THR A 14 -8.32 18.34 7.78
CA THR A 14 -8.28 18.46 6.31
C THR A 14 -9.38 19.41 5.84
N LEU A 15 -9.04 20.33 4.93
CA LEU A 15 -9.92 21.38 4.37
C LEU A 15 -10.48 22.42 5.35
N ALA A 16 -10.20 22.32 6.66
CA ALA A 16 -10.66 23.30 7.66
C ALA A 16 -10.43 24.78 7.31
N PRO A 17 -9.30 25.20 6.71
CA PRO A 17 -9.07 26.62 6.41
C PRO A 17 -10.10 27.24 5.46
N ILE A 18 -10.81 26.43 4.67
CA ILE A 18 -11.77 26.87 3.66
C ILE A 18 -13.16 26.23 3.84
N ALA A 19 -13.39 25.54 4.96
CA ALA A 19 -14.63 24.81 5.18
C ALA A 19 -15.80 25.78 5.40
N THR A 20 -16.96 25.49 4.81
CA THR A 20 -18.24 26.17 5.09
C THR A 20 -19.04 25.48 6.19
N VAL A 21 -18.81 24.17 6.39
CA VAL A 21 -19.43 23.34 7.41
C VAL A 21 -18.39 22.41 8.03
N LEU A 22 -18.41 22.28 9.36
CA LEU A 22 -17.56 21.37 10.13
C LEU A 22 -18.37 20.19 10.66
N GLY A 23 -17.90 18.97 10.42
CA GLY A 23 -18.33 17.81 11.19
C GLY A 23 -17.53 17.73 12.50
N LEU A 24 -18.19 17.92 13.65
CA LEU A 24 -17.53 17.92 14.95
C LEU A 24 -17.99 16.74 15.82
N ALA A 25 -17.03 15.97 16.32
CA ALA A 25 -17.23 14.98 17.37
C ALA A 25 -16.87 15.58 18.74
N PHE A 26 -17.82 15.51 19.69
CA PHE A 26 -17.64 16.02 21.04
C PHE A 26 -18.34 15.11 22.07
N LYS A 27 -17.93 15.22 23.34
CA LYS A 27 -18.63 14.56 24.44
C LYS A 27 -19.74 15.49 24.90
N LEU A 28 -20.98 15.03 24.85
CA LEU A 28 -22.13 15.81 25.29
C LEU A 28 -22.39 15.60 26.78
N TYR A 29 -22.59 16.71 27.48
CA TYR A 29 -23.00 16.76 28.88
C TYR A 29 -24.31 17.55 28.99
N ASP A 30 -25.24 17.04 29.78
CA ASP A 30 -26.54 17.64 30.11
C ASP A 30 -26.57 17.97 31.62
N PRO A 31 -25.87 19.04 32.05
CA PRO A 31 -25.74 19.37 33.48
C PRO A 31 -27.07 19.74 34.13
N ASP A 32 -27.99 20.31 33.35
CA ASP A 32 -29.28 20.82 33.82
C ASP A 32 -30.41 19.78 33.63
N HIS A 33 -30.07 18.56 33.19
CA HIS A 33 -31.00 17.44 33.01
C HIS A 33 -32.20 17.75 32.10
N LEU A 34 -31.98 18.55 31.06
CA LEU A 34 -33.02 19.04 30.15
C LEU A 34 -33.50 17.98 29.16
N LEU A 35 -32.69 16.95 28.90
CA LEU A 35 -33.00 15.85 27.97
C LEU A 35 -33.30 14.55 28.70
N SER A 36 -32.56 14.26 29.78
CA SER A 36 -32.82 13.09 30.63
C SER A 36 -32.20 13.21 32.02
N GLY A 37 -32.55 12.28 32.92
CA GLY A 37 -31.93 12.18 34.25
C GLY A 37 -30.44 11.78 34.29
N GLN A 38 -29.72 11.77 33.15
CA GLN A 38 -28.30 11.39 33.07
C GLN A 38 -27.48 12.55 32.52
N SER A 39 -26.51 13.06 33.29
CA SER A 39 -25.71 14.22 32.87
C SER A 39 -24.66 13.89 31.80
N LYS A 40 -24.23 12.63 31.67
CA LYS A 40 -23.27 12.21 30.63
C LYS A 40 -24.02 11.53 29.50
N ARG A 41 -23.97 12.11 28.30
CA ARG A 41 -24.74 11.63 27.14
C ARG A 41 -23.90 10.90 26.10
N GLY A 42 -22.57 10.88 26.26
CA GLY A 42 -21.64 10.15 25.38
C GLY A 42 -21.12 10.98 24.21
N ILE A 43 -20.43 10.33 23.27
CA ILE A 43 -19.88 10.99 22.08
C ILE A 43 -21.02 11.27 21.10
N THR A 44 -21.11 12.52 20.65
CA THR A 44 -22.15 13.01 19.73
C THR A 44 -21.48 13.72 18.55
N LEU A 45 -22.12 13.67 17.38
CA LEU A 45 -21.65 14.34 16.17
C LEU A 45 -22.63 15.46 15.78
N ALA A 46 -22.10 16.62 15.39
CA ALA A 46 -22.90 17.70 14.83
C ALA A 46 -22.27 18.28 13.56
N LEU A 47 -23.11 18.89 12.72
CA LEU A 47 -22.69 19.73 11.60
C LEU A 47 -22.79 21.19 12.02
N ILE A 48 -21.67 21.91 11.95
CA ILE A 48 -21.54 23.27 12.48
C ILE A 48 -21.15 24.20 11.32
N PRO A 49 -22.02 25.15 10.92
CA PRO A 49 -21.66 26.21 9.98
C PRO A 49 -20.46 27.02 10.50
N THR A 50 -19.50 27.34 9.64
CA THR A 50 -18.26 28.02 10.05
C THR A 50 -18.39 29.52 10.23
N ASP A 51 -19.52 30.09 9.84
CA ASP A 51 -19.90 31.50 10.02
C ASP A 51 -20.60 31.78 11.37
N LEU A 52 -20.86 30.74 12.18
CA LEU A 52 -21.45 30.93 13.50
C LEU A 52 -20.54 31.78 14.43
N PRO A 53 -21.13 32.68 15.24
CA PRO A 53 -20.37 33.42 16.25
C PRO A 53 -19.57 32.49 17.17
N GLY A 54 -18.30 32.84 17.40
CA GLY A 54 -17.37 32.07 18.23
C GLY A 54 -16.59 30.99 17.49
N VAL A 55 -16.89 30.70 16.23
CA VAL A 55 -16.09 29.80 15.37
C VAL A 55 -14.89 30.54 14.78
N SER A 56 -13.72 29.91 14.79
CA SER A 56 -12.49 30.43 14.19
C SER A 56 -11.83 29.37 13.30
N ILE A 57 -11.66 29.73 12.03
CA ILE A 57 -10.97 28.96 10.98
C ILE A 57 -10.05 29.88 10.14
N GLY A 58 -9.37 29.32 9.14
CA GLY A 58 -8.61 30.08 8.12
C GLY A 58 -7.09 29.93 8.24
N SER A 59 -6.56 29.72 9.46
CA SER A 59 -5.14 29.38 9.63
C SER A 59 -4.79 28.04 8.97
N ARG A 60 -3.57 27.91 8.45
CA ARG A 60 -3.08 26.68 7.79
C ARG A 60 -1.94 26.04 8.56
N HIS A 61 -1.87 24.71 8.47
CA HIS A 61 -0.68 23.93 8.81
C HIS A 61 0.15 23.70 7.55
N ASP A 62 1.46 23.47 7.71
CA ASP A 62 2.38 23.10 6.63
C ASP A 62 2.81 21.62 6.75
N PRO A 63 2.11 20.69 6.08
CA PRO A 63 2.44 19.27 6.09
C PRO A 63 3.58 18.98 5.10
N LEU A 64 4.82 19.26 5.53
CA LEU A 64 6.05 18.95 4.78
C LEU A 64 6.12 19.66 3.41
N GLY A 65 5.47 20.81 3.26
CA GLY A 65 5.34 21.57 2.00
C GLY A 65 4.60 20.83 0.89
N VAL A 66 3.84 19.79 1.24
CA VAL A 66 2.91 19.11 0.32
C VAL A 66 1.63 19.95 0.25
N PRO A 67 1.01 20.12 -0.94
CA PRO A 67 -0.25 20.88 -1.09
C PRO A 67 -1.46 20.12 -0.53
N PHE A 68 -1.40 19.76 0.75
CA PHE A 68 -2.42 19.07 1.52
C PHE A 68 -3.12 20.09 2.43
N LEU A 69 -4.26 20.63 1.99
CA LEU A 69 -4.98 21.67 2.72
C LEU A 69 -5.38 21.17 4.11
N ASN A 70 -4.78 21.76 5.13
CA ASN A 70 -4.95 21.34 6.51
C ASN A 70 -4.85 22.55 7.44
N GLY A 71 -5.62 22.57 8.52
CA GLY A 71 -5.60 23.66 9.49
C GLY A 71 -6.29 23.32 10.81
N PRO A 72 -6.16 24.20 11.81
CA PRO A 72 -6.90 24.10 13.05
C PRO A 72 -8.33 24.64 12.90
N THR A 73 -9.21 24.21 13.79
CA THR A 73 -10.53 24.82 13.98
C THR A 73 -10.73 25.05 15.47
N ARG A 74 -11.22 26.23 15.85
CA ARG A 74 -11.53 26.55 17.24
C ARG A 74 -12.96 27.04 17.36
N GLY A 75 -13.54 26.82 18.53
CA GLY A 75 -14.86 27.33 18.89
C GLY A 75 -14.86 27.73 20.34
N HIS A 76 -15.34 28.93 20.63
CA HIS A 76 -15.54 29.42 21.98
C HIS A 76 -16.99 29.87 22.17
N ASP A 77 -17.68 29.29 23.16
CA ASP A 77 -19.09 29.54 23.48
C ASP A 77 -20.04 29.48 22.27
N VAL A 78 -19.78 28.56 21.34
CA VAL A 78 -20.58 28.41 20.13
C VAL A 78 -21.89 27.70 20.47
N PHE A 79 -23.02 28.33 20.21
CA PHE A 79 -24.33 27.73 20.34
C PHE A 79 -24.73 27.00 19.06
N ILE A 80 -25.18 25.74 19.19
CA ILE A 80 -25.80 24.98 18.10
C ILE A 80 -27.17 24.45 18.54
N PRO A 81 -28.21 24.50 17.68
CA PRO A 81 -29.49 23.87 18.00
C PRO A 81 -29.37 22.35 18.00
N LEU A 82 -30.28 21.64 18.69
CA LEU A 82 -30.30 20.17 18.66
C LEU A 82 -30.48 19.58 17.24
N THR A 83 -31.08 20.35 16.32
CA THR A 83 -31.20 19.97 14.91
C THR A 83 -29.87 19.91 14.17
N ALA A 84 -28.81 20.54 14.70
CA ALA A 84 -27.46 20.42 14.15
C ALA A 84 -26.80 19.07 14.49
N ILE A 85 -27.33 18.33 15.47
CA ILE A 85 -26.85 16.99 15.81
C ILE A 85 -27.26 16.02 14.69
N ILE A 86 -26.31 15.20 14.24
CA ILE A 86 -26.57 14.19 13.21
C ILE A 86 -27.54 13.15 13.77
N GLY A 87 -28.73 13.06 13.18
CA GLY A 87 -29.83 12.22 13.69
C GLY A 87 -30.68 12.89 14.78
N GLY A 88 -30.53 14.20 15.00
CA GLY A 88 -31.26 14.95 16.01
C GLY A 88 -31.00 14.45 17.42
N GLU A 89 -32.00 14.56 18.30
CA GLU A 89 -31.90 14.11 19.68
C GLU A 89 -31.60 12.60 19.80
N ALA A 90 -32.15 11.77 18.91
CA ALA A 90 -31.88 10.34 18.86
C ALA A 90 -30.42 10.00 18.48
N GLY A 91 -29.69 10.94 17.86
CA GLY A 91 -28.28 10.81 17.52
C GLY A 91 -27.34 11.04 18.71
N ILE A 92 -27.84 11.55 19.84
CA ILE A 92 -27.06 11.79 21.04
C ILE A 92 -26.46 10.48 21.57
N GLY A 93 -25.14 10.49 21.83
CA GLY A 93 -24.41 9.32 22.32
C GLY A 93 -24.09 8.26 21.25
N GLN A 94 -24.65 8.38 20.05
CA GLN A 94 -24.43 7.45 18.93
C GLN A 94 -23.16 7.76 18.12
N GLY A 95 -22.46 8.84 18.45
CA GLY A 95 -21.34 9.36 17.66
C GLY A 95 -20.17 8.39 17.54
N TRP A 96 -19.89 7.58 18.56
CA TRP A 96 -18.85 6.54 18.45
C TRP A 96 -19.19 5.48 17.39
N ARG A 97 -20.45 5.02 17.37
CA ARG A 97 -20.95 4.05 16.38
C ARG A 97 -20.84 4.63 14.97
N MET A 98 -21.25 5.88 14.79
CA MET A 98 -21.17 6.61 13.51
C MET A 98 -19.71 6.75 13.04
N LEU A 99 -18.80 7.20 13.90
CA LEU A 99 -17.38 7.34 13.57
C LEU A 99 -16.75 6.02 13.17
N MET A 100 -17.03 4.94 13.91
CA MET A 100 -16.47 3.63 13.58
C MET A 100 -17.00 3.08 12.26
N ALA A 101 -18.27 3.33 11.92
CA ALA A 101 -18.83 2.96 10.62
C ALA A 101 -18.11 3.69 9.48
N CYS A 102 -18.06 5.03 9.51
CA CYS A 102 -17.42 5.82 8.45
C CYS A 102 -15.91 5.53 8.31
N LEU A 103 -15.19 5.41 9.44
CA LEU A 103 -13.76 5.10 9.42
C LEU A 103 -13.46 3.69 8.90
N SER A 104 -14.39 2.75 9.05
CA SER A 104 -14.20 1.38 8.55
C SER A 104 -14.29 1.31 7.02
N GLU A 105 -15.15 2.15 6.41
CA GLU A 105 -15.31 2.22 4.97
C GLU A 105 -14.21 3.08 4.34
N GLY A 106 -13.97 4.29 4.88
CA GLY A 106 -13.01 5.25 4.31
C GLY A 106 -11.58 4.70 4.15
N ARG A 107 -11.11 3.92 5.14
CA ARG A 107 -9.78 3.27 5.11
C ARG A 107 -9.59 2.30 3.94
N GLY A 108 -10.69 1.72 3.44
CA GLY A 108 -10.66 0.78 2.32
C GLY A 108 -10.63 1.44 0.94
N ILE A 109 -10.77 2.78 0.87
CA ILE A 109 -11.03 3.50 -0.38
C ILE A 109 -9.88 4.45 -0.72
N SER A 110 -9.78 5.58 -0.01
CA SER A 110 -9.00 6.74 -0.47
C SER A 110 -7.48 6.50 -0.44
N LEU A 111 -6.92 6.18 0.73
CA LEU A 111 -5.49 5.93 0.87
C LEU A 111 -5.01 4.68 0.10
N PRO A 112 -5.74 3.55 0.08
CA PRO A 112 -5.42 2.42 -0.80
C PRO A 112 -5.37 2.80 -2.29
N ALA A 113 -6.34 3.60 -2.76
CA ALA A 113 -6.37 4.05 -4.16
C ALA A 113 -5.18 4.96 -4.49
N LEU A 114 -4.93 5.98 -3.65
CA LEU A 114 -3.78 6.87 -3.79
C LEU A 114 -2.46 6.09 -3.80
N SER A 115 -2.30 5.14 -2.87
CA SER A 115 -1.09 4.34 -2.75
C SER A 115 -0.86 3.44 -3.96
N THR A 116 -1.93 2.84 -4.48
CA THR A 116 -1.88 2.00 -5.68
C THR A 116 -1.55 2.83 -6.92
N GLY A 117 -2.14 4.02 -7.05
CA GLY A 117 -1.82 4.97 -8.11
C GLY A 117 -0.34 5.37 -8.07
N ALA A 118 0.18 5.73 -6.89
CA ALA A 118 1.58 6.10 -6.71
C ALA A 118 2.54 4.95 -7.03
N ALA A 119 2.24 3.71 -6.63
CA ALA A 119 3.07 2.54 -6.95
C ALA A 119 3.10 2.25 -8.46
N LYS A 120 1.93 2.28 -9.12
CA LYS A 120 1.84 2.09 -10.58
C LYS A 120 2.54 3.22 -11.34
N TYR A 121 2.38 4.44 -10.87
CA TYR A 121 3.07 5.61 -11.42
C TYR A 121 4.59 5.47 -11.30
N ALA A 122 5.09 5.15 -10.10
CA ALA A 122 6.50 4.89 -9.83
C ALA A 122 7.06 3.78 -10.73
N ALA A 123 6.32 2.67 -10.90
CA ALA A 123 6.70 1.57 -11.78
C ALA A 123 6.78 2.02 -13.24
N ARG A 124 5.80 2.80 -13.72
CA ARG A 124 5.74 3.29 -15.09
C ARG A 124 6.91 4.20 -15.42
N ILE A 125 7.10 5.25 -14.62
CA ILE A 125 8.15 6.25 -14.91
C ILE A 125 9.54 5.64 -14.73
N SER A 126 9.73 4.73 -13.77
CA SER A 126 11.02 4.07 -13.57
C SER A 126 11.34 3.06 -14.67
N GLY A 127 10.35 2.31 -15.15
CA GLY A 127 10.54 1.42 -16.31
C GLY A 127 10.92 2.22 -17.57
N ALA A 128 10.25 3.34 -17.81
CA ALA A 128 10.59 4.25 -18.90
C ALA A 128 12.01 4.83 -18.75
N TYR A 129 12.32 5.37 -17.58
CA TYR A 129 13.62 5.97 -17.27
C TYR A 129 14.75 4.95 -17.39
N GLY A 130 14.53 3.71 -16.92
CA GLY A 130 15.47 2.61 -17.03
C GLY A 130 15.88 2.29 -18.47
N ARG A 131 14.97 2.46 -19.43
CA ARG A 131 15.29 2.31 -20.85
C ARG A 131 15.97 3.55 -21.45
N VAL A 132 15.55 4.74 -21.03
CA VAL A 132 16.00 6.01 -21.62
C VAL A 132 17.40 6.37 -21.13
N ARG A 133 17.65 6.33 -19.82
CA ARG A 133 18.93 6.71 -19.23
C ARG A 133 20.00 5.67 -19.56
N GLN A 134 21.18 6.14 -19.95
CA GLN A 134 22.35 5.30 -20.21
C GLN A 134 23.50 5.62 -19.27
N GLN A 135 24.20 4.56 -18.83
CA GLN A 135 25.51 4.63 -18.19
C GLN A 135 26.35 3.46 -18.67
N PHE A 136 27.67 3.65 -18.74
CA PHE A 136 28.61 2.62 -19.21
C PHE A 136 28.23 2.04 -20.58
N GLY A 137 27.67 2.87 -21.46
CA GLY A 137 27.26 2.49 -22.82
C GLY A 137 26.03 1.57 -22.92
N LEU A 138 25.25 1.41 -21.85
CA LEU A 138 24.04 0.59 -21.81
C LEU A 138 22.88 1.32 -21.12
N PRO A 139 21.61 1.01 -21.48
CA PRO A 139 20.46 1.45 -20.70
C PRO A 139 20.55 0.97 -19.26
N ILE A 140 20.26 1.83 -18.29
CA ILE A 140 20.47 1.49 -16.87
C ILE A 140 19.57 0.33 -16.40
N GLY A 141 18.41 0.14 -17.03
CA GLY A 141 17.50 -0.97 -16.76
C GLY A 141 18.07 -2.35 -17.12
N ARG A 142 19.21 -2.41 -17.81
CA ARG A 142 19.95 -3.66 -18.08
C ARG A 142 20.89 -4.07 -16.95
N PHE A 143 21.18 -3.18 -15.99
CA PHE A 143 21.97 -3.54 -14.82
C PHE A 143 21.11 -4.28 -13.80
N GLU A 144 21.61 -5.42 -13.29
CA GLU A 144 20.84 -6.28 -12.39
C GLU A 144 20.36 -5.54 -11.13
N GLY A 145 21.20 -4.68 -10.53
CA GLY A 145 20.82 -3.89 -9.36
C GLY A 145 19.69 -2.89 -9.62
N VAL A 146 19.56 -2.36 -10.84
CA VAL A 146 18.42 -1.53 -11.25
C VAL A 146 17.21 -2.42 -11.56
N GLY A 147 17.43 -3.52 -12.26
CA GLY A 147 16.41 -4.52 -12.58
C GLY A 147 15.72 -5.09 -11.33
N GLU A 148 16.45 -5.32 -10.24
CA GLU A 148 15.87 -5.75 -8.96
C GLU A 148 14.82 -4.75 -8.43
N ARG A 149 15.14 -3.45 -8.49
CA ARG A 149 14.24 -2.35 -8.07
C ARG A 149 13.01 -2.29 -8.98
N LEU A 150 13.21 -2.38 -10.30
CA LEU A 150 12.13 -2.41 -11.29
C LEU A 150 11.22 -3.64 -11.14
N GLY A 151 11.78 -4.81 -10.86
CA GLY A 151 11.03 -6.03 -10.61
C GLY A 151 10.13 -5.92 -9.38
N ARG A 152 10.65 -5.32 -8.30
CA ARG A 152 9.86 -5.06 -7.08
C ARG A 152 8.74 -4.04 -7.31
N LEU A 153 8.99 -3.00 -8.12
CA LEU A 153 7.95 -2.06 -8.55
C LEU A 153 6.81 -2.75 -9.30
N ALA A 154 7.12 -3.65 -10.25
CA ALA A 154 6.11 -4.41 -10.99
C ALA A 154 5.29 -5.32 -10.07
N LEU A 155 5.96 -6.01 -9.15
CA LEU A 155 5.35 -6.91 -8.17
C LEU A 155 4.40 -6.15 -7.22
N GLU A 156 4.83 -5.02 -6.66
CA GLU A 156 3.99 -4.20 -5.77
C GLU A 156 2.80 -3.60 -6.53
N ALA A 157 3.00 -3.08 -7.74
CA ALA A 157 1.91 -2.59 -8.58
C ALA A 157 0.83 -3.66 -8.82
N TYR A 158 1.22 -4.90 -9.13
CA TYR A 158 0.29 -6.01 -9.35
C TYR A 158 -0.46 -6.39 -8.07
N ARG A 159 0.25 -6.52 -6.95
CA ARG A 159 -0.31 -6.88 -5.64
C ARG A 159 -1.28 -5.83 -5.10
N MET A 160 -0.87 -4.57 -5.12
CA MET A 160 -1.65 -3.46 -4.57
C MET A 160 -2.95 -3.28 -5.34
N GLU A 161 -2.91 -3.36 -6.68
CA GLU A 161 -4.11 -3.30 -7.51
C GLU A 161 -5.03 -4.49 -7.29
N SER A 162 -4.49 -5.71 -7.12
CA SER A 162 -5.27 -6.90 -6.79
C SER A 162 -6.06 -6.71 -5.48
N ALA A 163 -5.38 -6.26 -4.42
CA ALA A 163 -5.99 -6.04 -3.11
C ALA A 163 -7.03 -4.91 -3.13
N ARG A 164 -6.73 -3.82 -3.85
CA ARG A 164 -7.64 -2.68 -4.01
C ARG A 164 -8.94 -3.11 -4.71
N ARG A 165 -8.86 -3.83 -5.84
CA ARG A 165 -10.04 -4.28 -6.60
C ARG A 165 -10.96 -5.16 -5.77
N VAL A 166 -10.41 -6.17 -5.10
CA VAL A 166 -11.21 -7.10 -4.29
C VAL A 166 -11.86 -6.38 -3.10
N THR A 167 -11.15 -5.45 -2.46
CA THR A 167 -11.71 -4.67 -1.34
C THR A 167 -12.84 -3.75 -1.80
N LEU A 168 -12.66 -3.05 -2.91
CA LEU A 168 -13.69 -2.18 -3.46
C LEU A 168 -14.93 -2.95 -3.90
N GLN A 169 -14.76 -4.10 -4.55
CA GLN A 169 -15.89 -4.96 -4.92
C GLN A 169 -16.70 -5.41 -3.69
N ALA A 170 -16.03 -5.72 -2.57
CA ALA A 170 -16.72 -6.06 -1.33
C ALA A 170 -17.54 -4.87 -0.78
N LEU A 171 -16.97 -3.66 -0.81
CA LEU A 171 -17.65 -2.43 -0.40
C LEU A 171 -18.84 -2.10 -1.30
N ASP A 172 -18.68 -2.20 -2.62
CA ASP A 172 -19.75 -1.97 -3.61
C ASP A 172 -20.90 -2.98 -3.44
N SER A 173 -20.60 -4.18 -2.93
CA SER A 173 -21.60 -5.20 -2.60
C SER A 173 -22.31 -4.95 -1.25
N GLY A 174 -22.09 -3.79 -0.62
CA GLY A 174 -22.69 -3.40 0.66
C GLY A 174 -22.03 -4.02 1.90
N LEU A 175 -20.93 -4.77 1.75
CA LEU A 175 -20.17 -5.30 2.88
C LEU A 175 -19.39 -4.18 3.57
N ARG A 176 -19.16 -4.32 4.88
CA ARG A 176 -18.37 -3.36 5.69
C ARG A 176 -17.16 -4.04 6.32
N PRO A 177 -16.14 -4.42 5.54
CA PRO A 177 -15.08 -5.31 5.99
C PRO A 177 -13.98 -4.56 6.76
N ALA A 178 -14.28 -4.10 7.99
CA ALA A 178 -13.41 -3.23 8.79
C ALA A 178 -11.95 -3.72 8.95
N VAL A 179 -11.75 -5.03 9.13
CA VAL A 179 -10.41 -5.64 9.27
C VAL A 179 -9.66 -5.59 7.94
N ILE A 180 -10.34 -5.91 6.84
CA ILE A 180 -9.75 -5.86 5.49
C ILE A 180 -9.41 -4.42 5.12
N SER A 181 -10.29 -3.45 5.40
CA SER A 181 -9.99 -2.03 5.21
C SER A 181 -8.75 -1.60 5.99
N GLY A 182 -8.55 -2.11 7.21
CA GLY A 182 -7.33 -1.90 8.00
C GLY A 182 -6.09 -2.51 7.34
N ILE A 183 -6.20 -3.74 6.83
CA ILE A 183 -5.12 -4.42 6.08
C ILE A 183 -4.72 -3.60 4.87
N VAL A 184 -5.67 -3.24 3.99
CA VAL A 184 -5.32 -2.53 2.76
C VAL A 184 -4.80 -1.13 3.04
N LYS A 185 -5.35 -0.41 4.03
CA LYS A 185 -4.80 0.89 4.44
C LYS A 185 -3.34 0.75 4.85
N GLN A 186 -3.03 -0.20 5.72
CA GLN A 186 -1.69 -0.34 6.27
C GLN A 186 -0.70 -0.89 5.23
N GLN A 187 -1.07 -1.94 4.49
CA GLN A 187 -0.18 -2.62 3.55
C GLN A 187 0.07 -1.80 2.29
N LEU A 188 -0.96 -1.14 1.73
CA LEU A 188 -0.78 -0.40 0.48
C LEU A 188 -0.07 0.93 0.73
N THR A 189 -0.31 1.63 1.84
CA THR A 189 0.48 2.84 2.16
C THR A 189 1.95 2.54 2.44
N GLU A 190 2.25 1.37 3.02
CA GLU A 190 3.62 0.90 3.16
C GLU A 190 4.22 0.44 1.82
N GLY A 191 3.43 -0.22 0.97
CA GLY A 191 3.81 -0.58 -0.40
C GLY A 191 4.12 0.65 -1.26
N MET A 192 3.37 1.74 -1.11
CA MET A 192 3.67 3.04 -1.73
C MET A 192 5.03 3.56 -1.25
N ARG A 193 5.31 3.54 0.07
CA ARG A 193 6.62 3.96 0.59
C ARG A 193 7.75 3.18 -0.07
N ARG A 194 7.65 1.85 -0.11
CA ARG A 194 8.66 0.99 -0.75
C ARG A 194 8.81 1.30 -2.23
N SER A 195 7.69 1.39 -2.96
CA SER A 195 7.69 1.66 -4.40
C SER A 195 8.32 3.01 -4.74
N VAL A 196 7.93 4.08 -4.02
CA VAL A 196 8.52 5.40 -4.26
C VAL A 196 10.00 5.40 -3.91
N ASN A 197 10.43 4.74 -2.82
CA ASN A 197 11.86 4.61 -2.49
C ASN A 197 12.64 3.85 -3.57
N ASP A 198 12.12 2.74 -4.07
CA ASP A 198 12.75 1.99 -5.16
C ASP A 198 12.85 2.84 -6.44
N ALA A 199 11.83 3.66 -6.73
CA ALA A 199 11.90 4.61 -7.84
C ALA A 199 12.94 5.72 -7.61
N MET A 200 13.06 6.25 -6.39
CA MET A 200 14.12 7.21 -6.05
C MET A 200 15.51 6.61 -6.30
N ASP A 201 15.72 5.34 -5.92
CA ASP A 201 16.99 4.62 -6.16
C ASP A 201 17.29 4.47 -7.66
N VAL A 202 16.28 4.15 -8.48
CA VAL A 202 16.43 4.02 -9.95
C VAL A 202 16.76 5.36 -10.61
N TRP A 203 16.15 6.45 -10.14
CA TRP A 203 16.30 7.78 -10.73
C TRP A 203 17.55 8.53 -10.25
N GLY A 204 18.06 8.21 -9.05
CA GLY A 204 19.29 8.77 -8.50
C GLY A 204 19.21 10.30 -8.33
N GLY A 205 20.23 11.01 -8.83
CA GLY A 205 20.34 12.47 -8.72
C GLY A 205 19.11 13.22 -9.25
N THR A 206 18.52 12.77 -10.35
CA THR A 206 17.31 13.39 -10.94
C THR A 206 16.13 13.36 -9.97
N ALA A 207 16.03 12.33 -9.12
CA ALA A 207 14.92 12.19 -8.17
C ALA A 207 14.97 13.24 -7.04
N ILE A 208 16.17 13.67 -6.64
CA ILE A 208 16.39 14.55 -5.49
C ILE A 208 16.46 16.04 -5.85
N CYS A 209 16.73 16.38 -7.12
CA CYS A 209 16.72 17.76 -7.60
C CYS A 209 15.28 18.21 -7.89
N GLN A 210 14.72 19.04 -7.02
CA GLN A 210 13.35 19.53 -7.16
C GLN A 210 13.20 20.56 -8.26
N GLY A 211 12.07 20.55 -8.96
CA GLY A 211 11.68 21.56 -9.93
C GLY A 211 10.51 21.07 -10.79
N PRO A 212 10.05 21.88 -11.76
CA PRO A 212 8.94 21.52 -12.64
C PRO A 212 9.14 20.21 -13.41
N SER A 213 10.38 19.84 -13.72
CA SER A 213 10.70 18.60 -14.44
C SER A 213 10.67 17.33 -13.56
N ASN A 214 10.71 17.48 -12.23
CA ASN A 214 10.83 16.37 -11.30
C ASN A 214 9.51 15.62 -11.08
N LEU A 215 9.52 14.30 -11.35
CA LEU A 215 8.34 13.45 -11.27
C LEU A 215 8.14 12.72 -9.93
N LEU A 216 9.11 12.75 -9.00
CA LEU A 216 9.15 11.86 -7.82
C LEU A 216 9.20 12.57 -6.46
N ALA A 217 9.87 13.72 -6.35
CA ALA A 217 10.18 14.37 -5.08
C ALA A 217 8.92 14.70 -4.27
N ASN A 218 7.86 15.17 -4.92
CA ASN A 218 6.58 15.47 -4.26
C ASN A 218 5.90 14.20 -3.74
N ALA A 219 5.94 13.11 -4.51
CA ALA A 219 5.41 11.82 -4.06
C ALA A 219 6.18 11.31 -2.84
N TYR A 220 7.52 11.41 -2.85
CA TYR A 220 8.37 11.03 -1.73
C TYR A 220 8.06 11.83 -0.45
N ARG A 221 7.96 13.16 -0.57
CA ARG A 221 7.61 14.06 0.56
C ARG A 221 6.22 13.79 1.13
N ALA A 222 5.29 13.31 0.32
CA ALA A 222 3.92 13.02 0.74
C ALA A 222 3.76 11.67 1.47
N ILE A 223 4.72 10.74 1.36
CA ILE A 223 4.63 9.41 1.99
C ILE A 223 4.24 9.45 3.48
N PRO A 224 4.86 10.30 4.33
CA PRO A 224 4.57 10.30 5.77
C PRO A 224 3.11 10.63 6.11
N ILE A 225 2.41 11.35 5.23
CA ILE A 225 1.00 11.69 5.42
C ILE A 225 0.16 10.42 5.36
N GLY A 226 0.26 9.63 4.29
CA GLY A 226 -0.58 8.44 4.07
C GLY A 226 -0.42 7.35 5.14
N ILE A 227 0.79 7.16 5.66
CA ILE A 227 1.07 6.17 6.71
C ILE A 227 0.57 6.60 8.10
N THR A 228 0.33 7.90 8.30
CA THR A 228 -0.01 8.50 9.60
C THR A 228 -1.50 8.79 9.73
N VAL A 229 -2.12 9.37 8.70
CA VAL A 229 -3.53 9.76 8.72
C VAL A 229 -4.45 8.52 8.65
N GLU A 230 -5.72 8.72 9.02
CA GLU A 230 -6.75 7.67 9.14
C GLU A 230 -6.39 6.51 10.09
N GLY A 231 -5.47 6.77 11.03
CA GLY A 231 -4.94 5.82 11.98
C GLY A 231 -3.55 5.37 11.57
N ALA A 232 -2.55 5.71 12.38
CA ALA A 232 -1.16 5.37 12.10
C ALA A 232 -0.98 3.87 11.83
N ASN A 233 -0.12 3.54 10.86
CA ASN A 233 0.12 2.15 10.47
C ASN A 233 0.57 1.29 11.66
N ILE A 234 1.32 1.86 12.61
CA ILE A 234 1.75 1.17 13.84
C ILE A 234 0.54 0.71 14.66
N LEU A 235 -0.42 1.60 14.93
CA LEU A 235 -1.63 1.25 15.71
C LEU A 235 -2.53 0.29 14.93
N THR A 236 -2.69 0.52 13.63
CA THR A 236 -3.50 -0.34 12.76
C THR A 236 -2.95 -1.77 12.75
N ARG A 237 -1.64 -1.92 12.55
CA ARG A 237 -0.93 -3.20 12.56
C ARG A 237 -0.98 -3.88 13.93
N SER A 238 -0.62 -3.17 14.99
CA SER A 238 -0.41 -3.79 16.30
C SER A 238 -1.70 -4.05 17.08
N LEU A 239 -2.74 -3.23 16.91
CA LEU A 239 -3.94 -3.28 17.77
C LEU A 239 -5.23 -3.65 17.02
N MET A 240 -5.35 -3.24 15.75
CA MET A 240 -6.63 -3.34 15.04
C MET A 240 -6.76 -4.62 14.21
N ILE A 241 -5.83 -4.87 13.28
CA ILE A 241 -5.96 -5.95 12.28
C ILE A 241 -6.15 -7.31 12.96
N PHE A 242 -5.20 -7.72 13.79
CA PHE A 242 -5.32 -9.01 14.48
C PHE A 242 -6.31 -8.95 15.65
N GLY A 243 -6.28 -7.90 16.48
CA GLY A 243 -7.14 -7.82 17.67
C GLY A 243 -8.64 -7.86 17.35
N GLN A 244 -9.08 -7.12 16.32
CA GLN A 244 -10.48 -7.15 15.87
C GLN A 244 -10.75 -8.36 14.98
N GLY A 245 -9.77 -8.77 14.16
CA GLY A 245 -9.85 -9.95 13.29
C GLY A 245 -10.08 -11.23 14.08
N ALA A 246 -9.29 -11.48 15.11
CA ALA A 246 -9.38 -12.65 15.97
C ALA A 246 -10.79 -12.81 16.59
N VAL A 247 -11.37 -11.72 17.09
CA VAL A 247 -12.71 -11.77 17.72
C VAL A 247 -13.82 -12.00 16.69
N ARG A 248 -13.73 -11.36 15.52
CA ARG A 248 -14.82 -11.37 14.52
C ARG A 248 -14.76 -12.52 13.52
N ALA A 249 -13.56 -13.01 13.21
CA ALA A 249 -13.35 -14.04 12.20
C ALA A 249 -13.25 -15.45 12.81
N HIS A 250 -12.93 -15.57 14.11
CA HIS A 250 -12.89 -16.87 14.76
C HIS A 250 -14.33 -17.42 14.94
N PRO A 251 -14.63 -18.65 14.46
CA PRO A 251 -16.00 -19.15 14.42
C PRO A 251 -16.69 -19.22 15.80
N TRP A 252 -15.91 -19.43 16.86
CA TRP A 252 -16.43 -19.73 18.19
C TRP A 252 -16.19 -18.63 19.22
N LEU A 253 -15.20 -17.75 19.02
CA LEU A 253 -14.71 -16.87 20.09
C LEU A 253 -15.74 -15.79 20.46
N LEU A 254 -16.40 -15.20 19.46
CA LEU A 254 -17.46 -14.22 19.72
C LEU A 254 -18.64 -14.87 20.44
N GLN A 255 -18.99 -16.11 20.09
CA GLN A 255 -20.07 -16.86 20.72
C GLN A 255 -19.75 -17.15 22.20
N GLU A 256 -18.51 -17.54 22.51
CA GLU A 256 -18.05 -17.72 23.89
C GLU A 256 -18.14 -16.43 24.70
N ILE A 257 -17.67 -15.31 24.16
CA ILE A 257 -17.72 -14.01 24.84
C ILE A 257 -19.18 -13.59 25.07
N GLN A 258 -20.04 -13.74 24.06
CA GLN A 258 -21.47 -13.40 24.17
C GLN A 258 -22.19 -14.30 25.17
N ALA A 259 -21.91 -15.60 25.19
CA ALA A 259 -22.50 -16.52 26.17
C ALA A 259 -22.04 -16.20 27.59
N ALA A 260 -20.77 -15.85 27.79
CA ALA A 260 -20.21 -15.52 29.11
C ALA A 260 -20.67 -14.15 29.65
N THR A 261 -20.86 -13.16 28.77
CA THR A 261 -21.12 -11.75 29.16
C THR A 261 -22.53 -11.26 28.85
N GLY A 262 -23.30 -12.00 28.05
CA GLY A 262 -24.63 -11.59 27.62
C GLY A 262 -25.66 -11.65 28.73
N ASP A 263 -26.77 -10.94 28.54
CA ASP A 263 -27.90 -10.95 29.47
C ASP A 263 -28.79 -12.18 29.23
N GLY A 264 -29.41 -12.73 30.28
CA GLY A 264 -30.35 -13.86 30.17
C GLY A 264 -30.18 -14.94 31.24
N PRO A 265 -31.04 -15.97 31.24
CA PRO A 265 -30.99 -17.06 32.22
C PRO A 265 -29.64 -17.75 32.23
N TYR A 266 -29.05 -17.93 33.43
CA TYR A 266 -27.71 -18.50 33.58
C TYR A 266 -27.59 -19.90 32.95
N ALA A 267 -28.61 -20.75 33.09
CA ALA A 267 -28.60 -22.11 32.55
C ALA A 267 -28.50 -22.15 31.03
N GLU A 268 -29.23 -21.29 30.32
CA GLU A 268 -29.18 -21.20 28.86
C GLU A 268 -27.82 -20.68 28.36
N ARG A 269 -27.28 -19.67 29.06
CA ARG A 269 -25.95 -19.12 28.77
C ARG A 269 -24.85 -20.17 29.00
N LEU A 270 -24.97 -21.00 30.03
CA LEU A 270 -24.02 -22.07 30.30
C LEU A 270 -24.00 -23.11 29.17
N ILE A 271 -25.18 -23.55 28.70
CA ILE A 271 -25.28 -24.51 27.57
C ILE A 271 -24.70 -23.91 26.29
N ALA A 272 -25.00 -22.64 26.01
CA ALA A 272 -24.45 -21.94 24.85
C ALA A 272 -22.93 -21.81 24.93
N PHE A 273 -22.40 -21.52 26.12
CA PHE A 273 -20.97 -21.42 26.39
C PHE A 273 -20.28 -22.78 26.19
N ASP A 274 -20.79 -23.86 26.77
CA ASP A 274 -20.22 -25.19 26.62
C ASP A 274 -20.18 -25.63 25.16
N ARG A 275 -21.28 -25.41 24.42
CA ARG A 275 -21.33 -25.69 22.98
C ARG A 275 -20.26 -24.93 22.21
N ALA A 276 -20.09 -23.65 22.51
CA ALA A 276 -19.08 -22.82 21.85
C ALA A 276 -17.66 -23.26 22.19
N LEU A 277 -17.39 -23.53 23.48
CA LEU A 277 -16.09 -23.97 23.99
C LEU A 277 -15.67 -25.33 23.41
N PHE A 278 -16.55 -26.32 23.42
CA PHE A 278 -16.23 -27.62 22.83
C PHE A 278 -16.06 -27.53 21.30
N GLY A 279 -16.87 -26.70 20.64
CA GLY A 279 -16.69 -26.37 19.22
C GLY A 279 -15.31 -25.77 18.93
N HIS A 280 -14.87 -24.84 19.77
CA HIS A 280 -13.55 -24.22 19.71
C HIS A 280 -12.44 -25.25 19.92
N ILE A 281 -12.51 -26.10 20.96
CA ILE A 281 -11.51 -27.15 21.21
C ILE A 281 -11.38 -28.09 20.01
N VAL A 282 -12.50 -28.50 19.41
CA VAL A 282 -12.48 -29.34 18.20
C VAL A 282 -11.85 -28.58 17.02
N HIS A 283 -12.17 -27.31 16.85
CA HIS A 283 -11.58 -26.46 15.81
C HIS A 283 -10.05 -26.39 15.92
N VAL A 284 -9.53 -26.12 17.12
CA VAL A 284 -8.08 -26.08 17.40
C VAL A 284 -7.44 -27.43 17.08
N LYS A 285 -8.01 -28.54 17.55
CA LYS A 285 -7.45 -29.88 17.29
C LYS A 285 -7.40 -30.21 15.80
N LEU A 286 -8.48 -29.92 15.06
CA LEU A 286 -8.55 -30.16 13.62
C LEU A 286 -7.54 -29.30 12.85
N ASN A 287 -7.39 -28.03 13.21
CA ASN A 287 -6.39 -27.17 12.60
C ASN A 287 -4.96 -27.62 12.94
N ALA A 288 -4.73 -28.19 14.13
CA ALA A 288 -3.40 -28.67 14.55
C ALA A 288 -2.99 -29.87 13.72
N LEU A 289 -3.92 -30.82 13.54
CA LEU A 289 -3.74 -31.97 12.68
C LEU A 289 -3.54 -31.54 11.22
N ARG A 290 -4.34 -30.60 10.70
CA ARG A 290 -4.18 -30.07 9.34
C ARG A 290 -2.84 -29.37 9.14
N SER A 291 -2.46 -28.48 10.06
CA SER A 291 -1.17 -27.77 10.05
C SER A 291 -0.02 -28.77 10.02
N LEU A 292 -0.01 -29.73 10.94
CA LEU A 292 1.04 -30.74 11.01
C LEU A 292 1.06 -31.61 9.76
N PHE A 293 -0.09 -32.13 9.30
CA PHE A 293 -0.16 -33.03 8.15
C PHE A 293 0.18 -32.33 6.83
N HIS A 294 -0.28 -31.09 6.62
CA HIS A 294 0.15 -30.27 5.48
C HIS A 294 1.64 -29.92 5.60
N GLY A 295 2.12 -29.62 6.80
CA GLY A 295 3.54 -29.47 7.10
C GLY A 295 4.32 -30.72 6.69
N LEU A 296 3.84 -31.92 7.04
CA LEU A 296 4.42 -33.21 6.70
C LEU A 296 4.25 -33.62 5.22
N THR A 297 3.52 -32.86 4.40
CA THR A 297 3.30 -33.24 2.98
C THR A 297 3.73 -32.15 2.02
N GLY A 298 4.37 -31.08 2.50
CA GLY A 298 4.65 -29.93 1.63
C GLY A 298 3.40 -29.11 1.30
N GLY A 299 2.27 -29.38 1.94
CA GLY A 299 0.96 -28.84 1.58
C GLY A 299 0.37 -29.44 0.30
N TRP A 300 0.94 -30.51 -0.26
CA TRP A 300 0.42 -31.15 -1.48
C TRP A 300 -0.98 -31.73 -1.32
N LEU A 301 -1.37 -32.08 -0.09
CA LEU A 301 -2.69 -32.61 0.23
C LEU A 301 -3.69 -31.53 0.67
N ALA A 302 -3.28 -30.26 0.69
CA ALA A 302 -4.20 -29.17 0.97
C ALA A 302 -5.25 -29.04 -0.15
N SER A 303 -6.41 -28.49 0.20
CA SER A 303 -7.49 -28.28 -0.74
C SER A 303 -7.16 -27.17 -1.74
N ALA A 304 -7.67 -27.30 -2.95
CA ALA A 304 -7.68 -26.27 -3.98
C ALA A 304 -9.03 -26.28 -4.69
N PRO A 305 -9.49 -25.14 -5.25
CA PRO A 305 -10.74 -25.08 -6.00
C PRO A 305 -10.75 -26.07 -7.17
N ARG A 306 -11.94 -26.60 -7.51
CA ARG A 306 -12.13 -27.46 -8.70
C ARG A 306 -11.85 -26.64 -9.97
N GLY A 307 -11.25 -27.27 -10.99
CA GLY A 307 -10.85 -26.57 -12.22
C GLY A 307 -9.58 -25.72 -12.08
N THR A 308 -8.75 -26.02 -11.07
CA THR A 308 -7.37 -25.52 -10.97
C THR A 308 -6.38 -26.67 -11.16
N ASP A 309 -5.36 -26.42 -11.97
CA ASP A 309 -4.44 -27.43 -12.47
C ASP A 309 -3.00 -26.89 -12.46
N GLY A 310 -2.04 -27.82 -12.49
CA GLY A 310 -0.60 -27.53 -12.49
C GLY A 310 -0.16 -26.54 -11.41
N ALA A 311 0.47 -25.45 -11.85
CA ALA A 311 1.05 -24.45 -10.98
C ALA A 311 0.00 -23.66 -10.18
N LEU A 312 -1.16 -23.35 -10.77
CA LEU A 312 -2.20 -22.58 -10.10
C LEU A 312 -2.78 -23.35 -8.91
N ARG A 313 -3.05 -24.66 -9.10
CA ARG A 313 -3.47 -25.54 -8.02
C ARG A 313 -2.48 -25.50 -6.86
N ARG A 314 -1.18 -25.56 -7.16
CA ARG A 314 -0.12 -25.55 -6.16
C ARG A 314 -0.08 -24.26 -5.34
N LEU A 315 -0.37 -23.10 -5.95
CA LEU A 315 -0.47 -21.83 -5.23
C LEU A 315 -1.63 -21.84 -4.22
N TYR A 316 -2.82 -22.30 -4.63
CA TYR A 316 -3.97 -22.45 -3.72
C TYR A 316 -3.66 -23.38 -2.54
N GLN A 317 -3.03 -24.52 -2.81
CA GLN A 317 -2.66 -25.48 -1.78
C GLN A 317 -1.69 -24.89 -0.75
N ARG A 318 -0.67 -24.16 -1.20
CA ARG A 318 0.29 -23.49 -0.31
C ARG A 318 -0.38 -22.39 0.52
N LEU A 319 -1.31 -21.66 -0.07
CA LEU A 319 -2.09 -20.64 0.65
C LEU A 319 -3.02 -21.27 1.69
N ALA A 320 -3.71 -22.36 1.36
CA ALA A 320 -4.56 -23.10 2.29
C ALA A 320 -3.76 -23.69 3.47
N HIS A 321 -2.57 -24.20 3.20
CA HIS A 321 -1.62 -24.62 4.23
C HIS A 321 -1.21 -23.44 5.13
N ALA A 322 -0.78 -22.31 4.55
CA ALA A 322 -0.42 -21.11 5.29
C ALA A 322 -1.57 -20.58 6.18
N SER A 323 -2.81 -20.65 5.70
CA SER A 323 -4.00 -20.30 6.48
C SER A 323 -4.22 -21.24 7.66
N SER A 324 -3.92 -22.53 7.51
CA SER A 324 -4.03 -23.51 8.60
C SER A 324 -2.98 -23.25 9.68
N ASN A 325 -1.76 -22.90 9.27
CA ASN A 325 -0.66 -22.52 10.16
C ASN A 325 -0.99 -21.25 10.95
N PHE A 326 -1.58 -20.25 10.28
CA PHE A 326 -2.03 -19.03 10.94
C PHE A 326 -3.15 -19.27 11.95
N ALA A 327 -4.11 -20.14 11.64
CA ALA A 327 -5.18 -20.49 12.58
C ALA A 327 -4.60 -21.05 13.88
N ILE A 328 -3.65 -21.99 13.79
CA ILE A 328 -3.01 -22.56 14.98
C ILE A 328 -2.16 -21.57 15.76
N ALA A 329 -1.37 -20.75 15.07
CA ALA A 329 -0.63 -19.69 15.74
C ALA A 329 -1.56 -18.73 16.51
N SER A 330 -2.70 -18.40 15.90
CA SER A 330 -3.71 -17.51 16.49
C SER A 330 -4.40 -18.15 17.69
N ASP A 331 -4.85 -19.40 17.57
CA ASP A 331 -5.57 -20.11 18.62
C ASP A 331 -4.67 -20.34 19.85
N LEU A 332 -3.43 -20.77 19.65
CA LEU A 332 -2.46 -20.92 20.74
C LEU A 332 -2.12 -19.57 21.38
N ALA A 333 -2.01 -18.50 20.59
CA ALA A 333 -1.80 -17.15 21.12
C ALA A 333 -2.97 -16.68 21.99
N LEU A 334 -4.20 -16.86 21.52
CA LEU A 334 -5.42 -16.46 22.23
C LEU A 334 -5.62 -17.31 23.49
N ALA A 335 -5.43 -18.63 23.41
CA ALA A 335 -5.57 -19.53 24.55
C ALA A 335 -4.54 -19.20 25.66
N ARG A 336 -3.30 -18.91 25.28
CA ARG A 336 -2.22 -18.70 26.26
C ARG A 336 -2.15 -17.28 26.83
N LEU A 337 -2.45 -16.27 26.00
CA LEU A 337 -2.27 -14.86 26.36
C LEU A 337 -3.58 -14.12 26.60
N ALA A 338 -4.69 -14.60 26.02
CA ALA A 338 -6.03 -14.02 26.14
C ALA A 338 -6.03 -12.48 26.03
N GLY A 339 -6.62 -11.78 27.00
CA GLY A 339 -6.62 -10.31 27.04
C GLY A 339 -5.22 -9.68 27.17
N GLY A 340 -4.23 -10.44 27.65
CA GLY A 340 -2.83 -10.02 27.72
C GLY A 340 -2.16 -9.83 26.34
N LEU A 341 -2.72 -10.44 25.29
CA LEU A 341 -2.25 -10.26 23.92
C LEU A 341 -2.33 -8.79 23.46
N LYS A 342 -3.34 -8.03 23.91
CA LYS A 342 -3.47 -6.59 23.61
C LYS A 342 -2.28 -5.76 24.09
N ARG A 343 -1.55 -6.23 25.11
CA ARG A 343 -0.34 -5.59 25.64
C ARG A 343 0.93 -6.04 24.92
N ARG A 344 0.85 -7.08 24.09
CA ARG A 344 1.98 -7.64 23.31
C ARG A 344 1.89 -7.16 21.87
N GLU A 345 1.97 -5.84 21.68
CA GLU A 345 1.78 -5.16 20.40
C GLU A 345 2.66 -5.72 19.27
N ALA A 346 3.92 -6.07 19.56
CA ALA A 346 4.82 -6.66 18.58
C ALA A 346 4.36 -8.05 18.11
N LEU A 347 3.86 -8.90 19.02
CA LEU A 347 3.36 -10.24 18.70
C LEU A 347 2.06 -10.16 17.89
N SER A 348 1.13 -9.31 18.36
CA SER A 348 -0.12 -9.01 17.66
C SER A 348 0.14 -8.45 16.26
N GLY A 349 1.13 -7.57 16.12
CA GLY A 349 1.56 -7.01 14.84
C GLY A 349 2.12 -8.07 13.88
N ARG A 350 2.88 -9.07 14.36
CA ARG A 350 3.34 -10.17 13.50
C ARG A 350 2.18 -11.05 13.04
N LEU A 351 1.21 -11.36 13.90
CA LEU A 351 0.00 -12.08 13.52
C LEU A 351 -0.85 -11.27 12.51
N ALA A 352 -0.87 -9.94 12.65
CA ALA A 352 -1.47 -9.04 11.66
C ALA A 352 -0.76 -9.08 10.31
N ASP A 353 0.58 -9.18 10.27
CA ASP A 353 1.33 -9.32 9.02
C ASP A 353 0.99 -10.65 8.32
N VAL A 354 0.87 -11.74 9.08
CA VAL A 354 0.45 -13.04 8.54
C VAL A 354 -0.94 -12.92 7.89
N LEU A 355 -1.92 -12.41 8.62
CA LEU A 355 -3.28 -12.23 8.10
C LEU A 355 -3.30 -11.31 6.88
N SER A 356 -2.50 -10.24 6.90
CA SER A 356 -2.40 -9.29 5.80
C SER A 356 -1.89 -9.96 4.53
N HIS A 357 -0.80 -10.72 4.60
CA HIS A 357 -0.24 -11.38 3.42
C HIS A 357 -1.10 -12.56 2.93
N LEU A 358 -1.84 -13.25 3.81
CA LEU A 358 -2.86 -14.23 3.40
C LEU A 358 -3.97 -13.55 2.58
N TYR A 359 -4.42 -12.36 3.00
CA TYR A 359 -5.40 -11.57 2.26
C TYR A 359 -4.84 -11.10 0.90
N LEU A 360 -3.62 -10.55 0.87
CA LEU A 360 -2.98 -10.09 -0.36
C LEU A 360 -2.77 -11.24 -1.37
N ALA A 361 -2.32 -12.42 -0.90
CA ALA A 361 -2.20 -13.62 -1.73
C ALA A 361 -3.54 -14.11 -2.28
N SER A 362 -4.60 -14.06 -1.46
CA SER A 362 -5.96 -14.39 -1.90
C SER A 362 -6.45 -13.42 -2.99
N ALA A 363 -6.19 -12.12 -2.82
CA ALA A 363 -6.57 -11.10 -3.79
C ALA A 363 -5.83 -11.24 -5.12
N LEU A 364 -4.55 -11.61 -5.09
CA LEU A 364 -3.74 -11.93 -6.28
C LEU A 364 -4.35 -13.08 -7.09
N LEU A 365 -4.69 -14.19 -6.42
CA LEU A 365 -5.36 -15.33 -7.06
C LEU A 365 -6.72 -14.94 -7.63
N LYS A 366 -7.51 -14.16 -6.87
CA LYS A 366 -8.83 -13.68 -7.32
C LYS A 366 -8.72 -12.79 -8.57
N ARG A 367 -7.78 -11.85 -8.59
CA ARG A 367 -7.55 -11.00 -9.77
C ARG A 367 -7.18 -11.84 -10.99
N PHE A 368 -6.27 -12.80 -10.85
CA PHE A 368 -5.85 -13.64 -11.97
C PHE A 368 -7.02 -14.46 -12.55
N GLU A 369 -7.90 -14.98 -11.69
CA GLU A 369 -9.13 -15.64 -12.11
C GLU A 369 -10.08 -14.68 -12.84
N ASP A 370 -10.32 -13.49 -12.29
CA ASP A 370 -11.21 -12.47 -12.87
C ASP A 370 -10.72 -11.92 -14.20
N ASP A 371 -9.40 -11.78 -14.35
CA ASP A 371 -8.75 -11.33 -15.58
C ASP A 371 -8.71 -12.45 -16.65
N GLY A 372 -9.27 -13.64 -16.37
CA GLY A 372 -9.42 -14.74 -17.32
C GLY A 372 -8.20 -15.66 -17.43
N ARG A 373 -7.36 -15.72 -16.38
CA ARG A 373 -6.12 -16.52 -16.31
C ARG A 373 -5.14 -16.27 -17.46
N PRO A 374 -4.74 -15.02 -17.73
CA PRO A 374 -3.84 -14.73 -18.84
C PRO A 374 -2.45 -15.31 -18.59
N ASP A 375 -1.93 -16.13 -19.52
CA ASP A 375 -0.61 -16.78 -19.40
C ASP A 375 0.53 -15.77 -19.15
N ALA A 376 0.41 -14.57 -19.73
CA ALA A 376 1.38 -13.48 -19.57
C ALA A 376 1.57 -13.04 -18.10
N ASP A 377 0.53 -13.18 -17.27
CA ASP A 377 0.54 -12.75 -15.86
C ASP A 377 0.92 -13.89 -14.92
N LEU A 378 1.07 -15.14 -15.41
CA LEU A 378 1.34 -16.28 -14.55
C LEU A 378 2.64 -16.10 -13.74
N LEU A 379 3.67 -15.54 -14.35
CA LEU A 379 4.92 -15.22 -13.66
C LEU A 379 4.73 -14.13 -12.59
N LEU A 380 3.97 -13.07 -12.90
CA LEU A 380 3.63 -12.00 -11.96
C LEU A 380 2.86 -12.57 -10.76
N LEU A 381 1.87 -13.42 -11.02
CA LEU A 381 1.08 -14.09 -10.00
C LEU A 381 1.96 -14.97 -9.10
N GLN A 382 2.70 -15.92 -9.69
CA GLN A 382 3.52 -16.87 -8.95
C GLN A 382 4.52 -16.14 -8.05
N THR A 383 5.24 -15.17 -8.62
CA THR A 383 6.24 -14.40 -7.89
C THR A 383 5.62 -13.56 -6.77
N SER A 384 4.46 -12.94 -7.02
CA SER A 384 3.78 -12.11 -6.01
C SER A 384 3.18 -12.94 -4.87
N VAL A 385 2.67 -14.15 -5.17
CA VAL A 385 2.14 -15.09 -4.17
C VAL A 385 3.29 -15.71 -3.37
N ASP A 386 4.40 -16.08 -4.02
CA ASP A 386 5.60 -16.60 -3.36
C ASP A 386 6.15 -15.60 -2.35
N ASP A 387 6.28 -14.33 -2.73
CA ASP A 387 6.73 -13.26 -1.83
C ASP A 387 5.76 -13.10 -0.64
N SER A 388 4.44 -13.09 -0.88
CA SER A 388 3.47 -13.03 0.23
C SER A 388 3.58 -14.24 1.17
N LEU A 389 3.76 -15.45 0.65
CA LEU A 389 3.92 -16.66 1.47
C LEU A 389 5.25 -16.67 2.22
N HIS A 390 6.31 -16.12 1.63
CA HIS A 390 7.58 -15.92 2.33
C HIS A 390 7.40 -14.97 3.52
N GLN A 391 6.68 -13.86 3.34
CA GLN A 391 6.39 -12.90 4.41
C GLN A 391 5.51 -13.49 5.52
N VAL A 392 4.53 -14.33 5.17
CA VAL A 392 3.76 -15.15 6.12
C VAL A 392 4.70 -16.00 6.97
N GLU A 393 5.61 -16.77 6.34
CA GLU A 393 6.51 -17.66 7.09
C GLU A 393 7.46 -16.87 7.99
N ARG A 394 8.04 -15.77 7.50
CA ARG A 394 8.90 -14.90 8.31
C ARG A 394 8.16 -14.34 9.53
N ALA A 395 6.92 -13.91 9.36
CA ALA A 395 6.12 -13.40 10.46
C ALA A 395 5.75 -14.51 11.46
N LEU A 396 5.41 -15.72 10.99
CA LEU A 396 5.14 -16.89 11.85
C LEU A 396 6.37 -17.33 12.64
N ILE A 397 7.54 -17.39 12.01
CA ILE A 397 8.82 -17.66 12.68
C ILE A 397 9.04 -16.62 13.79
N GLY A 398 8.85 -15.34 13.47
CA GLY A 398 8.93 -14.27 14.47
C GLY A 398 7.90 -14.40 15.61
N VAL A 399 6.71 -14.94 15.36
CA VAL A 399 5.72 -15.26 16.41
C VAL A 399 6.25 -16.38 17.31
N ILE A 400 6.74 -17.46 16.73
CA ILE A 400 7.25 -18.64 17.43
C ILE A 400 8.46 -18.28 18.32
N GLU A 401 9.47 -17.63 17.74
CA GLU A 401 10.73 -17.30 18.43
C GLU A 401 10.53 -16.28 19.56
N ASN A 402 9.54 -15.39 19.42
CA ASN A 402 9.26 -14.34 20.39
C ASN A 402 8.04 -14.68 21.26
N PHE A 403 7.56 -15.92 21.23
CA PHE A 403 6.41 -16.30 22.02
C PHE A 403 6.78 -16.31 23.51
N PRO A 404 6.02 -15.65 24.40
CA PRO A 404 6.42 -15.51 25.82
C PRO A 404 6.58 -16.85 26.56
N ASP A 405 5.79 -17.84 26.18
CA ASP A 405 5.86 -19.19 26.72
C ASP A 405 6.66 -20.08 25.77
N ARG A 406 7.90 -20.43 26.15
CA ARG A 406 8.81 -21.18 25.29
C ARG A 406 8.31 -22.58 24.94
N ILE A 407 7.51 -23.20 25.82
CA ILE A 407 6.95 -24.53 25.57
C ILE A 407 5.88 -24.42 24.48
N VAL A 408 4.97 -23.45 24.62
CA VAL A 408 3.95 -23.19 23.60
C VAL A 408 4.57 -22.75 22.27
N GLY A 409 5.62 -21.92 22.32
CA GLY A 409 6.38 -21.54 21.13
C GLY A 409 7.02 -22.74 20.43
N GLY A 410 7.69 -23.63 21.17
CA GLY A 410 8.27 -24.86 20.62
C GLY A 410 7.23 -25.79 20.00
N LEU A 411 6.09 -25.99 20.67
CA LEU A 411 4.96 -26.77 20.13
C LEU A 411 4.43 -26.15 18.83
N MET A 412 4.25 -24.83 18.81
CA MET A 412 3.83 -24.09 17.62
C MET A 412 4.82 -24.27 16.47
N GLY A 413 6.13 -24.21 16.75
CA GLY A 413 7.18 -24.49 15.78
C GLY A 413 7.09 -25.89 15.18
N LEU A 414 6.88 -26.92 16.01
CA LEU A 414 6.72 -28.30 15.56
C LEU A 414 5.48 -28.49 14.67
N LEU A 415 4.35 -27.88 15.04
CA LEU A 415 3.09 -28.02 14.31
C LEU A 415 3.07 -27.26 12.98
N ILE A 416 3.75 -26.12 12.89
CA ILE A 416 3.75 -25.25 11.71
C ILE A 416 4.93 -25.59 10.77
N PHE A 417 6.10 -25.87 11.32
CA PHE A 417 7.34 -26.07 10.57
C PHE A 417 8.06 -27.36 10.97
N PRO A 418 7.45 -28.56 10.78
CA PRO A 418 8.08 -29.83 11.16
C PRO A 418 9.44 -30.07 10.47
N TRP A 419 9.66 -29.46 9.30
CA TRP A 419 10.92 -29.51 8.56
C TRP A 419 11.52 -28.12 8.28
N GLY A 420 11.10 -27.09 9.02
CA GLY A 420 11.49 -25.71 8.78
C GLY A 420 10.69 -24.99 7.69
N SER A 421 11.08 -23.74 7.42
CA SER A 421 10.45 -22.86 6.43
C SER A 421 10.71 -23.35 5.00
N ARG A 422 9.76 -23.13 4.10
CA ARG A 422 9.83 -23.62 2.71
C ARG A 422 9.68 -22.54 1.66
N ASN A 423 9.00 -21.46 2.00
CA ASN A 423 8.79 -20.34 1.10
C ASN A 423 10.03 -19.44 1.16
N ARG A 424 10.85 -19.48 0.10
CA ARG A 424 12.06 -18.66 -0.03
C ARG A 424 11.70 -17.26 -0.52
N ALA A 425 12.62 -16.32 -0.28
CA ALA A 425 12.57 -15.02 -0.94
C ALA A 425 12.57 -15.20 -2.46
N VAL A 426 12.01 -14.22 -3.16
CA VAL A 426 12.02 -14.19 -4.63
C VAL A 426 13.46 -14.13 -5.11
N ASP A 427 13.79 -14.93 -6.12
CA ASP A 427 15.12 -14.91 -6.74
C ASP A 427 15.26 -13.78 -7.77
N ASP A 428 16.51 -13.40 -7.99
CA ASP A 428 16.89 -12.29 -8.87
C ASP A 428 16.42 -12.53 -10.30
N ALA A 429 16.52 -13.77 -10.80
CA ALA A 429 16.10 -14.10 -12.17
C ALA A 429 14.61 -13.80 -12.41
N ARG A 430 13.73 -14.14 -11.46
CA ARG A 430 12.31 -13.78 -11.53
C ARG A 430 12.09 -12.28 -11.41
N LEU A 431 12.79 -11.57 -10.52
CA LEU A 431 12.68 -10.12 -10.42
C LEU A 431 13.10 -9.41 -11.71
N LEU A 432 14.20 -9.84 -12.33
CA LEU A 432 14.66 -9.31 -13.61
C LEU A 432 13.64 -9.59 -14.73
N ALA A 433 13.06 -10.79 -14.76
CA ALA A 433 11.99 -11.10 -15.72
C ALA A 433 10.72 -10.25 -15.49
N LEU A 434 10.41 -9.86 -14.26
CA LEU A 434 9.34 -8.90 -13.97
C LEU A 434 9.71 -7.47 -14.40
N ALA A 435 10.97 -7.06 -14.22
CA ALA A 435 11.45 -5.75 -14.65
C ALA A 435 11.30 -5.57 -16.16
N GLU A 436 11.58 -6.62 -16.95
CA GLU A 436 11.39 -6.63 -18.39
C GLU A 436 9.92 -6.39 -18.81
N ARG A 437 8.94 -6.70 -17.95
CA ARG A 437 7.51 -6.41 -18.22
C ARG A 437 7.19 -4.92 -18.16
N LEU A 438 7.90 -4.14 -17.32
CA LEU A 438 7.73 -2.69 -17.28
C LEU A 438 8.25 -2.01 -18.56
N ASP A 439 9.22 -2.65 -19.22
CA ASP A 439 9.69 -2.24 -20.56
C ASP A 439 9.17 -3.16 -21.69
N GLY A 440 8.15 -3.97 -21.40
CA GLY A 440 7.63 -4.97 -22.32
C GLY A 440 6.66 -4.40 -23.36
N HIS A 441 5.88 -5.29 -23.98
CA HIS A 441 4.80 -4.91 -24.91
C HIS A 441 3.79 -3.97 -24.24
N MET A 442 3.19 -3.06 -25.03
CA MET A 442 2.25 -2.06 -24.51
C MET A 442 1.05 -2.68 -23.82
N ASP A 443 0.55 -3.82 -24.32
CA ASP A 443 -0.62 -4.48 -23.74
C ASP A 443 -0.34 -5.05 -22.34
N ASP A 444 0.83 -5.65 -22.14
CA ASP A 444 1.25 -6.17 -20.83
C ASP A 444 1.42 -5.03 -19.82
N MET A 445 2.10 -3.96 -20.24
CA MET A 445 2.29 -2.77 -19.42
C MET A 445 0.94 -2.11 -19.08
N GLN A 446 0.01 -2.04 -20.04
CA GLN A 446 -1.31 -1.44 -19.82
C GLN A 446 -2.17 -2.30 -18.88
N ARG A 447 -2.08 -3.62 -18.94
CA ARG A 447 -2.76 -4.54 -18.00
C ARG A 447 -2.26 -4.35 -16.56
N LEU A 448 -0.96 -4.13 -16.40
CA LEU A 448 -0.32 -3.93 -15.09
C LEU A 448 -0.53 -2.50 -14.56
N LEU A 449 -0.33 -1.48 -15.41
CA LEU A 449 -0.20 -0.08 -15.03
C LEU A 449 -1.35 0.82 -15.52
N GLY A 450 -2.41 0.25 -16.10
CA GLY A 450 -3.53 1.01 -16.67
C GLY A 450 -4.29 1.87 -15.66
N GLY A 451 -5.03 2.88 -16.12
CA GLY A 451 -5.73 3.84 -15.25
C GLY A 451 -4.86 4.99 -14.74
N LEU A 452 -3.62 5.09 -15.21
CA LEU A 452 -2.79 6.30 -15.07
C LEU A 452 -3.14 7.28 -16.21
N TYR A 453 -3.25 8.56 -15.87
CA TYR A 453 -3.35 9.62 -16.86
C TYR A 453 -1.97 9.89 -17.48
N ILE A 454 -1.90 9.90 -18.81
CA ILE A 454 -0.70 10.27 -19.56
C ILE A 454 -1.01 11.58 -20.29
N PRO A 455 -0.27 12.67 -20.00
CA PRO A 455 -0.50 13.95 -20.65
C PRO A 455 -0.16 13.88 -22.13
N TRP A 456 -0.88 14.69 -22.90
CA TRP A 456 -0.73 14.83 -24.35
C TRP A 456 0.18 16.00 -24.71
N ASP A 457 0.33 16.97 -23.81
CA ASP A 457 1.20 18.13 -23.99
C ASP A 457 2.66 17.69 -23.90
N GLU A 458 3.40 17.84 -24.99
CA GLU A 458 4.81 17.45 -25.09
C GLU A 458 5.74 18.28 -24.19
N ARG A 459 5.23 19.35 -23.56
CA ARG A 459 5.97 20.14 -22.56
C ARG A 459 5.91 19.52 -21.17
N GLU A 460 4.96 18.62 -20.91
CA GLU A 460 4.84 17.93 -19.63
C GLU A 460 5.97 16.90 -19.46
N PRO A 461 6.68 16.85 -18.32
CA PRO A 461 7.85 15.99 -18.17
C PRO A 461 7.53 14.49 -18.32
N LEU A 462 6.32 14.08 -17.93
CA LEU A 462 5.86 12.70 -18.15
C LEU A 462 5.67 12.37 -19.64
N ALA A 463 5.14 13.31 -20.44
CA ALA A 463 5.00 13.12 -21.88
C ALA A 463 6.36 13.03 -22.56
N GLN A 464 7.32 13.87 -22.14
CA GLN A 464 8.70 13.85 -22.63
C GLN A 464 9.39 12.50 -22.34
N LEU A 465 9.22 11.97 -21.13
CA LEU A 465 9.75 10.66 -20.76
C LEU A 465 9.15 9.53 -21.61
N GLU A 466 7.83 9.53 -21.82
CA GLU A 466 7.15 8.54 -22.65
C GLU A 466 7.57 8.62 -24.12
N ASN A 467 7.72 9.84 -24.66
CA ASN A 467 8.25 10.05 -26.00
C ASN A 467 9.68 9.52 -26.12
N ALA A 468 10.56 9.86 -25.17
CA ALA A 468 11.94 9.37 -25.14
C ALA A 468 11.99 7.83 -25.09
N ARG A 469 11.11 7.20 -24.29
CA ARG A 469 10.97 5.73 -24.24
C ARG A 469 10.57 5.15 -25.59
N MET A 470 9.62 5.77 -26.28
CA MET A 470 9.19 5.34 -27.61
C MET A 470 10.30 5.48 -28.66
N LEU A 471 11.05 6.59 -28.65
CA LEU A 471 12.24 6.78 -29.48
C LEU A 471 13.31 5.71 -29.19
N ALA A 472 13.59 5.44 -27.92
CA ALA A 472 14.55 4.41 -27.49
C ALA A 472 14.13 2.99 -27.90
N ARG A 473 12.84 2.72 -28.09
CA ARG A 473 12.37 1.45 -28.64
C ARG A 473 12.58 1.38 -30.15
N ARG A 474 12.20 2.42 -30.87
CA ARG A 474 12.33 2.49 -32.34
C ARG A 474 13.79 2.49 -32.80
N ALA A 475 14.68 3.07 -32.01
CA ALA A 475 16.10 3.18 -32.33
C ALA A 475 16.96 2.05 -31.74
N ALA A 476 16.38 1.04 -31.07
CA ALA A 476 17.15 0.03 -30.33
C ALA A 476 18.16 -0.76 -31.19
N GLU A 477 17.72 -1.26 -32.35
CA GLU A 477 18.61 -2.00 -33.27
C GLU A 477 19.62 -1.07 -33.97
N PRO A 478 19.21 0.09 -34.53
CA PRO A 478 20.16 1.07 -35.05
C PRO A 478 21.22 1.50 -34.04
N GLU A 479 20.81 1.78 -32.80
CA GLU A 479 21.69 2.18 -31.71
C GLU A 479 22.69 1.07 -31.38
N LYS A 480 22.24 -0.18 -31.33
CA LYS A 480 23.12 -1.33 -31.08
C LYS A 480 24.17 -1.50 -32.18
N ARG A 481 23.80 -1.31 -33.46
CA ARG A 481 24.76 -1.35 -34.57
C ARG A 481 25.76 -0.19 -34.49
N PHE A 482 25.25 1.02 -34.25
CA PHE A 482 26.07 2.22 -34.09
C PHE A 482 27.08 2.08 -32.94
N MET A 483 26.64 1.64 -31.75
CA MET A 483 27.52 1.43 -30.59
C MET A 483 28.55 0.32 -30.79
N ARG A 484 28.21 -0.73 -31.55
CA ARG A 484 29.19 -1.77 -31.93
C ARG A 484 30.25 -1.22 -32.87
N TRP A 485 29.82 -0.47 -33.89
CA TRP A 485 30.73 0.16 -34.83
C TRP A 485 31.67 1.16 -34.15
N LEU A 486 31.15 2.01 -33.26
CA LEU A 486 31.96 2.96 -32.47
C LEU A 486 33.11 2.29 -31.70
N LYS A 487 32.88 1.08 -31.15
CA LYS A 487 33.93 0.32 -30.44
C LYS A 487 35.01 -0.26 -31.36
N THR A 488 34.71 -0.40 -32.64
CA THR A 488 35.60 -1.01 -33.65
C THR A 488 36.17 0.01 -34.65
N ALA A 489 35.71 1.25 -34.61
CA ALA A 489 36.14 2.31 -35.51
C ALA A 489 37.63 2.65 -35.30
N GLN A 490 38.33 2.93 -36.40
CA GLN A 490 39.71 3.41 -36.40
C GLN A 490 39.78 4.78 -37.09
N PRO A 491 40.34 5.82 -36.44
CA PRO A 491 40.96 5.81 -35.11
C PRO A 491 39.93 5.61 -33.97
N PRO A 492 40.35 5.07 -32.81
CA PRO A 492 39.45 4.82 -31.69
C PRO A 492 38.82 6.12 -31.18
N VAL A 493 37.49 6.15 -31.14
CA VAL A 493 36.72 7.23 -30.54
C VAL A 493 37.02 7.24 -29.03
N GLN A 494 37.48 8.38 -28.48
CA GLN A 494 37.85 8.48 -27.07
C GLN A 494 36.66 8.11 -26.17
N GLU A 495 36.90 7.34 -25.10
CA GLU A 495 35.86 6.81 -24.20
C GLU A 495 34.92 7.88 -23.61
N HIS A 496 35.40 9.12 -23.43
CA HIS A 496 34.60 10.24 -22.93
C HIS A 496 33.60 10.80 -23.96
N ALA A 497 33.82 10.56 -25.27
CA ALA A 497 32.93 10.99 -26.35
C ALA A 497 31.77 10.00 -26.61
N ILE A 498 31.81 8.80 -26.01
CA ILE A 498 30.79 7.74 -26.18
C ILE A 498 29.42 8.17 -25.59
N GLN A 499 29.37 9.22 -24.77
CA GLN A 499 28.12 9.74 -24.21
C GLN A 499 27.34 10.66 -25.17
N ALA A 500 27.96 11.15 -26.26
CA ALA A 500 27.32 12.01 -27.24
C ALA A 500 27.34 11.32 -28.61
N PRO A 501 26.27 10.59 -28.99
CA PRO A 501 26.14 9.97 -30.33
C PRO A 501 26.38 10.95 -31.49
N GLU A 502 26.21 12.25 -31.26
CA GLU A 502 26.08 13.30 -32.27
C GLU A 502 27.30 13.46 -33.18
N GLY A 503 28.53 13.25 -32.69
CA GLY A 503 29.74 13.54 -33.45
C GLY A 503 30.00 12.58 -34.63
N HIS A 504 29.56 11.32 -34.52
CA HIS A 504 29.94 10.25 -35.46
C HIS A 504 28.76 9.68 -36.25
N LEU A 505 27.56 10.28 -36.17
CA LEU A 505 26.39 9.79 -36.89
C LEU A 505 26.61 9.83 -38.41
N GLN A 506 27.20 10.91 -38.93
CA GLN A 506 27.46 11.03 -40.37
C GLN A 506 28.50 10.02 -40.85
N GLU A 507 29.58 9.83 -40.08
CA GLU A 507 30.60 8.82 -40.39
C GLU A 507 30.02 7.39 -40.40
N ALA A 508 29.10 7.08 -39.49
CA ALA A 508 28.41 5.79 -39.45
C ALA A 508 27.45 5.60 -40.64
N VAL A 509 26.86 6.69 -41.15
CA VAL A 509 26.07 6.69 -42.38
C VAL A 509 26.96 6.46 -43.59
N ASP A 510 28.07 7.17 -43.69
CA ASP A 510 29.04 7.05 -44.79
C ASP A 510 29.68 5.65 -44.82
N ALA A 511 29.88 5.03 -43.66
CA ALA A 511 30.33 3.64 -43.50
C ALA A 511 29.23 2.59 -43.75
N GLY A 512 27.99 2.99 -44.04
CA GLY A 512 26.87 2.09 -44.33
C GLY A 512 26.34 1.28 -43.15
N VAL A 513 26.67 1.66 -41.91
CA VAL A 513 26.27 0.95 -40.68
C VAL A 513 24.83 1.26 -40.29
N ILE A 514 24.43 2.51 -40.53
CA ILE A 514 23.09 3.05 -40.29
C ILE A 514 22.64 3.87 -41.49
N THR A 515 21.34 3.94 -41.72
CA THR A 515 20.75 4.80 -42.76
C THR A 515 20.65 6.26 -42.31
N PRO A 516 20.54 7.25 -43.22
CA PRO A 516 20.30 8.64 -42.84
C PRO A 516 19.05 8.84 -41.95
N LEU A 517 17.98 8.07 -42.20
CA LEU A 517 16.78 8.09 -41.37
C LEU A 517 17.03 7.53 -39.96
N GLU A 518 17.84 6.49 -39.85
CA GLU A 518 18.25 5.93 -38.56
C GLU A 518 19.14 6.90 -37.78
N ALA A 519 20.05 7.59 -38.47
CA ALA A 519 20.87 8.65 -37.87
C ALA A 519 20.00 9.79 -37.31
N GLN A 520 19.00 10.25 -38.07
CA GLN A 520 18.05 11.25 -37.59
C GLN A 520 17.28 10.78 -36.34
N ARG A 521 16.86 9.51 -36.29
CA ARG A 521 16.18 8.92 -35.12
C ARG A 521 17.10 8.84 -33.90
N LEU A 522 18.38 8.51 -34.10
CA LEU A 522 19.37 8.48 -33.02
C LEU A 522 19.65 9.89 -32.49
N GLN A 523 19.70 10.89 -33.36
CA GLN A 523 19.82 12.29 -32.95
C GLN A 523 18.61 12.76 -32.13
N GLN A 524 17.38 12.45 -32.58
CA GLN A 524 16.16 12.74 -31.81
C GLN A 524 16.16 12.07 -30.44
N LEU A 525 16.60 10.81 -30.37
CA LEU A 525 16.75 10.09 -29.10
C LEU A 525 17.78 10.73 -28.18
N ALA A 526 18.93 11.17 -28.71
CA ALA A 526 19.97 11.84 -27.93
C ALA A 526 19.41 13.13 -27.28
N GLN A 527 18.73 13.96 -28.06
CA GLN A 527 18.08 15.18 -27.54
C GLN A 527 17.01 14.87 -26.49
N ALA A 528 16.18 13.85 -26.73
CA ALA A 528 15.17 13.43 -25.77
C ALA A 528 15.76 12.90 -24.46
N ARG A 529 16.89 12.17 -24.53
CA ARG A 529 17.64 11.72 -23.33
C ARG A 529 18.20 12.89 -22.54
N LEU A 530 18.79 13.87 -23.21
CA LEU A 530 19.30 15.07 -22.53
C LEU A 530 18.17 15.78 -21.79
N THR A 531 17.03 15.97 -22.45
CA THR A 531 15.84 16.61 -21.85
C THR A 531 15.35 15.86 -20.61
N VAL A 532 15.21 14.54 -20.69
CA VAL A 532 14.70 13.70 -19.58
C VAL A 532 15.68 13.57 -18.42
N THR A 533 16.98 13.64 -18.69
CA THR A 533 18.02 13.43 -17.66
C THR A 533 18.56 14.73 -17.08
N ALA A 534 18.26 15.87 -17.70
CA ALA A 534 18.49 17.18 -17.13
C ALA A 534 17.68 17.36 -15.83
N VAL A 535 18.20 18.22 -14.97
CA VAL A 535 17.54 18.66 -13.74
C VAL A 535 17.33 20.16 -13.81
N ASP A 536 16.29 20.64 -13.14
CA ASP A 536 16.01 22.08 -13.11
C ASP A 536 17.13 22.85 -12.40
N GLU A 537 17.54 23.95 -13.02
CA GLU A 537 18.52 24.89 -12.47
C GLU A 537 17.83 26.19 -12.07
N PHE A 538 18.22 26.75 -10.92
CA PHE A 538 17.63 27.98 -10.38
C PHE A 538 18.69 29.06 -10.23
N PRO A 539 18.39 30.32 -10.58
CA PRO A 539 19.27 31.45 -10.33
C PRO A 539 19.70 31.56 -8.86
N SER A 540 20.90 32.07 -8.60
CA SER A 540 21.43 32.27 -7.24
C SER A 540 20.53 33.12 -6.35
N VAL A 541 19.76 34.05 -6.94
CA VAL A 541 18.79 34.89 -6.23
C VAL A 541 17.69 34.08 -5.51
N CYS A 542 17.35 32.88 -5.98
CA CYS A 542 16.39 31.99 -5.32
C CYS A 542 16.87 31.48 -3.96
N TRP A 543 18.17 31.58 -3.67
CA TRP A 543 18.82 31.12 -2.45
C TRP A 543 19.27 32.25 -1.53
N ILE A 544 19.07 33.51 -1.94
CA ILE A 544 19.35 34.67 -1.09
C ILE A 544 18.26 34.70 -0.02
N ASN A 545 18.68 34.36 1.19
CA ASN A 545 17.84 34.35 2.36
C ASN A 545 17.28 35.77 2.59
N SER A 546 15.95 35.91 2.54
CA SER A 546 15.19 37.13 2.88
C SER A 546 15.43 37.66 4.32
N SER A 547 16.40 37.11 5.05
CA SER A 547 16.82 37.60 6.37
C SER A 547 17.57 38.93 6.29
N LYS A 548 18.25 39.26 5.18
CA LYS A 548 18.89 40.59 5.02
C LYS A 548 17.90 41.72 4.71
N GLU A 549 16.73 41.42 4.17
CA GLU A 549 15.70 42.43 3.84
C GLU A 549 14.62 42.57 4.93
N ARG A 550 14.55 41.67 5.93
CA ARG A 550 13.69 41.87 7.11
C ARG A 550 14.31 42.77 8.18
N ALA A 551 15.55 43.20 7.98
CA ALA A 551 16.32 44.02 8.93
C ALA A 551 16.74 45.38 8.36
N ALA A 552 16.22 45.77 7.20
CA ALA A 552 16.28 47.11 6.63
C ALA A 552 14.85 47.62 6.46
#